data_AF-A0A9D9WRE6-F1
#
_entry.id   AF-A0A9D9WRE6-F1
#
_cell.length_a   1.000
_cell.length_b   1.000
_cell.length_c   1.000
_cell.angle_alpha   90.00
_cell.angle_beta   90.00
_cell.angle_gamma   90.00
#
_symmetry.space_group_name_H-M   'P 1'
#
loop_
_entity.id
_entity.type
_entity.pdbx_description
1 polymer ?
#
loop_
_entity_poly.entity_id
_entity_poly.type
_entity_poly.pdbx_seq_one_letter_code
_entity_poly.pdbx_strand_id
1 'polypeptide(L)'
;MSGPFSFTVAVISGQKDSDVLVVGASAFLYVGWMSLDLISPNKGLRDEIYSCLDLFSMRGHFVNRPDISHAKYSAKRIKNNLTDDSISASLFWIALDKQGYSLAEKFFDQKGILPKERVYKSVNKLNLVENPMPPYPDGQITKDFFREVKSRLQAIDDENKEVKWEVGRQALYEKYAPMTEIERKYYLWYKSLQDNLLPWRSMIKEIQSAWS
;
A
#
# COMPACT_ATOMS: atom_id res chain seq x y z
N MET A 1 -3.78 -28.77 -17.66
CA MET A 1 -3.92 -27.99 -16.42
C MET A 1 -2.91 -26.85 -16.50
N SER A 2 -3.36 -25.64 -16.84
CA SER A 2 -2.53 -24.43 -16.78
C SER A 2 -2.31 -24.06 -15.31
N GLY A 3 -1.06 -23.90 -14.89
CA GLY A 3 -0.73 -23.43 -13.54
C GLY A 3 -1.23 -21.99 -13.30
N PRO A 4 -1.14 -21.47 -12.07
CA PRO A 4 -1.60 -20.12 -11.76
C PRO A 4 -0.89 -19.10 -12.64
N PHE A 5 -1.67 -18.29 -13.36
CA PHE A 5 -1.17 -17.23 -14.21
C PHE A 5 -0.49 -16.16 -13.35
N SER A 6 0.83 -16.01 -13.48
CA SER A 6 1.57 -14.95 -12.81
C SER A 6 1.51 -13.67 -13.65
N PHE A 7 0.95 -12.60 -13.09
CA PHE A 7 1.01 -11.27 -13.70
C PHE A 7 1.70 -10.27 -12.79
N THR A 8 2.29 -9.24 -13.39
CA THR A 8 2.88 -8.12 -12.64
C THR A 8 1.96 -6.90 -12.72
N VAL A 9 1.92 -6.08 -11.67
CA VAL A 9 1.30 -4.76 -11.69
C VAL A 9 2.33 -3.73 -11.29
N ALA A 10 2.49 -2.68 -12.09
CA ALA A 10 3.37 -1.56 -11.75
C ALA A 10 2.63 -0.57 -10.83
N VAL A 11 3.16 -0.29 -9.65
CA VAL A 11 2.61 0.68 -8.70
C VAL A 11 3.52 1.90 -8.66
N ILE A 12 2.98 3.06 -9.01
CA ILE A 12 3.76 4.25 -9.36
C ILE A 12 3.37 5.41 -8.47
N SER A 13 4.36 6.09 -7.89
CA SER A 13 4.18 7.33 -7.15
C SER A 13 5.29 8.31 -7.51
N GLY A 14 4.94 9.59 -7.70
CA GLY A 14 5.90 10.64 -8.04
C GLY A 14 6.02 11.73 -6.98
N GLN A 15 5.26 11.64 -5.89
CA GLN A 15 5.29 12.64 -4.83
C GLN A 15 6.50 12.49 -3.89
N LYS A 16 6.70 13.49 -3.02
CA LYS A 16 7.61 13.38 -1.87
C LYS A 16 7.23 12.14 -1.06
N ASP A 17 8.22 11.43 -0.54
CA ASP A 17 8.03 10.17 0.19
C ASP A 17 7.29 9.05 -0.58
N SER A 18 7.36 9.08 -1.92
CA SER A 18 6.76 8.10 -2.83
C SER A 18 7.22 6.66 -2.57
N ASP A 19 8.45 6.44 -2.11
CA ASP A 19 8.97 5.14 -1.69
C ASP A 19 8.11 4.51 -0.58
N VAL A 20 7.71 5.30 0.41
CA VAL A 20 6.84 4.85 1.49
C VAL A 20 5.43 4.58 1.02
N LEU A 21 4.94 5.39 0.09
CA LEU A 21 3.61 5.21 -0.47
C LEU A 21 3.50 3.93 -1.28
N VAL A 22 4.44 3.66 -2.20
CA VAL A 22 4.40 2.44 -3.03
C VAL A 22 4.62 1.19 -2.19
N VAL A 23 5.44 1.24 -1.14
CA VAL A 23 5.61 0.12 -0.20
C VAL A 23 4.35 -0.12 0.61
N GLY A 24 3.75 0.94 1.16
CA GLY A 24 2.47 0.86 1.86
C GLY A 24 1.38 0.26 0.98
N ALA A 25 1.27 0.75 -0.26
CA ALA A 25 0.30 0.25 -1.23
C ALA A 25 0.52 -1.22 -1.59
N SER A 26 1.78 -1.65 -1.73
CA SER A 26 2.11 -3.04 -2.04
C SER A 26 1.55 -4.03 -1.03
N ALA A 27 1.52 -3.65 0.25
CA ALA A 27 1.00 -4.49 1.31
C ALA A 27 -0.53 -4.72 1.19
N PHE A 28 -1.26 -3.74 0.64
CA PHE A 28 -2.71 -3.81 0.45
C PHE A 28 -3.11 -4.41 -0.89
N LEU A 29 -2.36 -4.12 -1.95
CA LEU A 29 -2.66 -4.57 -3.30
C LEU A 29 -2.29 -6.03 -3.53
N TYR A 30 -1.37 -6.60 -2.75
CA TYR A 30 -0.93 -7.98 -2.96
C TYR A 30 -2.08 -9.00 -2.88
N VAL A 31 -2.13 -9.85 -3.90
CA VAL A 31 -2.98 -11.02 -4.03
C VAL A 31 -2.08 -12.13 -4.58
N GLY A 32 -2.06 -13.29 -3.91
CA GLY A 32 -1.06 -14.34 -4.15
C GLY A 32 -0.84 -14.67 -5.63
N TRP A 33 0.38 -15.03 -6.01
CA TRP A 33 0.83 -15.28 -7.41
C TRP A 33 0.93 -14.04 -8.32
N MET A 34 0.62 -12.85 -7.82
CA MET A 34 0.94 -11.57 -8.48
C MET A 34 2.35 -11.08 -8.09
N SER A 35 3.03 -10.41 -9.02
CA SER A 35 4.22 -9.59 -8.73
C SER A 35 3.88 -8.10 -8.72
N LEU A 36 4.56 -7.31 -7.90
CA LEU A 36 4.42 -5.85 -7.91
C LEU A 36 5.75 -5.20 -8.26
N ASP A 37 5.71 -4.31 -9.25
CA ASP A 37 6.82 -3.45 -9.60
C ASP A 37 6.61 -2.07 -8.97
N LEU A 38 7.41 -1.73 -7.96
CA LEU A 38 7.26 -0.48 -7.21
C LEU A 38 8.15 0.61 -7.82
N ILE A 39 7.55 1.74 -8.18
CA ILE A 39 8.23 2.82 -8.90
C ILE A 39 8.13 4.13 -8.13
N SER A 40 9.29 4.66 -7.76
CA SER A 40 9.39 5.87 -6.94
C SER A 40 10.66 6.65 -7.31
N PRO A 41 10.60 7.98 -7.49
CA PRO A 41 11.80 8.80 -7.71
C PRO A 41 12.71 8.91 -6.47
N ASN A 42 12.24 8.49 -5.28
CA ASN A 42 12.99 8.64 -4.04
C ASN A 42 14.02 7.54 -3.85
N LYS A 43 15.15 7.90 -3.24
CA LYS A 43 16.19 6.96 -2.84
C LYS A 43 16.12 6.71 -1.33
N GLY A 44 16.11 5.45 -0.95
CA GLY A 44 16.19 5.03 0.44
C GLY A 44 14.81 4.71 1.02
N LEU A 45 14.69 3.50 1.53
CA LEU A 45 13.49 3.02 2.20
C LEU A 45 13.49 3.50 3.65
N ARG A 46 12.34 4.00 4.11
CA ARG A 46 12.10 4.28 5.53
C ARG A 46 11.52 3.07 6.25
N ASP A 47 12.23 2.54 7.24
CA ASP A 47 11.82 1.39 8.05
C ASP A 47 10.52 1.65 8.85
N GLU A 48 10.23 2.92 9.11
CA GLU A 48 9.06 3.42 9.84
C GLU A 48 7.75 2.91 9.27
N ILE A 49 7.67 2.73 7.93
CA ILE A 49 6.44 2.29 7.27
C ILE A 49 5.97 0.92 7.76
N TYR A 50 6.89 0.00 8.03
CA TYR A 50 6.51 -1.34 8.49
C TYR A 50 5.95 -1.31 9.91
N SER A 51 6.53 -0.46 10.76
CA SER A 51 6.05 -0.28 12.13
C SER A 51 4.66 0.35 12.12
N CYS A 52 4.42 1.32 11.22
CA CYS A 52 3.11 1.91 10.96
C CYS A 52 2.08 0.87 10.48
N LEU A 53 2.41 0.10 9.44
CA LEU A 53 1.53 -0.95 8.89
C LEU A 53 1.17 -2.00 9.94
N ASP A 54 2.15 -2.49 10.69
CA ASP A 54 1.94 -3.49 11.76
C ASP A 54 1.04 -2.92 12.86
N LEU A 55 1.38 -1.74 13.39
CA LEU A 55 0.64 -1.08 14.47
C LEU A 55 -0.84 -0.88 14.12
N PHE A 56 -1.13 -0.32 12.95
CA PHE A 56 -2.50 0.02 12.59
C PHE A 56 -3.29 -1.19 12.08
N SER A 57 -2.61 -2.22 11.56
CA SER A 57 -3.24 -3.53 11.33
C SER A 57 -3.69 -4.18 12.64
N MET A 58 -2.97 -3.98 13.75
CA MET A 58 -3.35 -4.50 15.07
C MET A 58 -4.58 -3.80 15.65
N ARG A 59 -4.80 -2.51 15.32
CA ARG A 59 -5.94 -1.71 15.82
C ARG A 59 -7.24 -1.92 15.03
N GLY A 60 -7.19 -2.39 13.78
CA GLY A 60 -8.39 -2.59 12.94
C GLY A 60 -8.92 -4.04 12.94
N HIS A 61 -10.13 -4.27 13.45
CA HIS A 61 -10.73 -5.63 13.54
C HIS A 61 -11.38 -6.14 12.24
N PHE A 62 -11.68 -5.28 11.28
CA PHE A 62 -12.39 -5.62 10.02
C PHE A 62 -11.55 -5.41 8.76
N VAL A 63 -10.23 -5.24 8.95
CA VAL A 63 -9.32 -4.85 7.90
C VAL A 63 -8.57 -6.10 7.43
N ASN A 64 -8.60 -6.36 6.12
CA ASN A 64 -7.66 -7.31 5.53
C ASN A 64 -6.25 -6.94 6.00
N ARG A 65 -5.61 -7.81 6.80
CA ARG A 65 -4.26 -7.53 7.27
C ARG A 65 -3.36 -7.29 6.06
N PRO A 66 -2.66 -6.15 6.00
CA PRO A 66 -1.70 -5.91 4.93
C PRO A 66 -0.65 -7.04 4.95
N ASP A 67 -0.22 -7.49 3.78
CA ASP A 67 0.84 -8.49 3.68
C ASP A 67 2.20 -7.79 3.90
N ILE A 68 2.57 -7.69 5.18
CA ILE A 68 3.82 -7.04 5.60
C ILE A 68 5.04 -7.80 5.07
N SER A 69 4.96 -9.13 4.96
CA SER A 69 6.00 -9.95 4.34
C SER A 69 6.25 -9.55 2.90
N HIS A 70 5.17 -9.38 2.12
CA HIS A 70 5.26 -8.89 0.75
C HIS A 70 5.83 -7.48 0.70
N ALA A 71 5.36 -6.56 1.54
CA ALA A 71 5.88 -5.19 1.58
C ALA A 71 7.40 -5.16 1.82
N LYS A 72 7.91 -5.96 2.76
CA LYS A 72 9.35 -6.10 3.05
C LYS A 72 10.13 -6.64 1.86
N TYR A 73 9.56 -7.58 1.13
CA TYR A 73 10.19 -8.14 -0.06
C TYR A 73 10.22 -7.12 -1.21
N SER A 74 9.08 -6.49 -1.48
CA SER A 74 8.90 -5.54 -2.59
C SER A 74 9.71 -4.26 -2.38
N ALA A 75 9.92 -3.84 -1.13
CA ALA A 75 10.81 -2.72 -0.83
C ALA A 75 12.27 -2.93 -1.28
N LYS A 76 12.75 -4.19 -1.34
CA LYS A 76 14.07 -4.51 -1.90
C LYS A 76 14.14 -4.32 -3.42
N ARG A 77 13.00 -4.07 -4.06
CA ARG A 77 12.81 -4.04 -5.51
C ARG A 77 12.25 -2.71 -6.01
N ILE A 78 12.33 -1.64 -5.20
CA ILE A 78 11.90 -0.31 -5.64
C ILE A 78 12.80 0.16 -6.78
N LYS A 79 12.18 0.57 -7.88
CA LYS A 79 12.83 1.10 -9.07
C LYS A 79 12.68 2.61 -9.09
N ASN A 80 13.75 3.30 -9.48
CA ASN A 80 13.75 4.76 -9.52
C ASN A 80 12.92 5.35 -10.67
N ASN A 81 12.64 4.55 -11.71
CA ASN A 81 11.93 4.96 -12.91
C ASN A 81 11.18 3.76 -13.51
N LEU A 82 10.16 4.06 -14.32
CA LEU A 82 9.51 3.08 -15.19
C LEU A 82 10.45 2.71 -16.35
N THR A 83 10.64 1.41 -16.56
CA THR A 83 11.53 0.85 -17.60
C THR A 83 10.79 -0.13 -18.50
N ASP A 84 11.37 -0.45 -19.66
CA ASP A 84 10.80 -1.44 -20.58
C ASP A 84 10.58 -2.81 -19.89
N ASP A 85 11.53 -3.25 -19.07
CA ASP A 85 11.42 -4.48 -18.26
C ASP A 85 10.28 -4.42 -17.25
N SER A 86 9.97 -3.22 -16.73
CA SER A 86 8.91 -3.04 -15.76
C SER A 86 7.51 -3.13 -16.39
N ILE A 87 7.41 -2.84 -17.69
CA ILE A 87 6.17 -2.89 -18.45
C ILE A 87 5.98 -4.23 -19.13
N SER A 88 7.04 -4.82 -19.69
CA SER A 88 6.95 -6.12 -20.38
C SER A 88 6.50 -7.24 -19.43
N ALA A 89 6.85 -7.15 -18.15
CA ALA A 89 6.38 -8.06 -17.11
C ALA A 89 4.97 -7.73 -16.58
N SER A 90 4.49 -6.49 -16.78
CA SER A 90 3.28 -5.96 -16.14
C SER A 90 2.04 -6.01 -17.02
N LEU A 91 0.94 -6.50 -16.45
CA LEU A 91 -0.38 -6.57 -17.06
C LEU A 91 -1.07 -5.21 -17.11
N PHE A 92 -0.86 -4.37 -16.08
CA PHE A 92 -1.31 -2.98 -16.01
C PHE A 92 -0.52 -2.19 -14.95
N TRP A 93 -0.82 -0.89 -14.82
CA TRP A 93 -0.18 0.00 -13.85
C TRP A 93 -1.21 0.78 -13.03
N ILE A 94 -0.82 1.18 -11.83
CA ILE A 94 -1.62 1.95 -10.89
C ILE A 94 -0.79 3.15 -10.44
N ALA A 95 -1.19 4.36 -10.85
CA ALA A 95 -0.65 5.58 -10.25
C ALA A 95 -1.39 5.91 -8.95
N LEU A 96 -0.63 6.11 -7.88
CA LEU A 96 -1.14 6.47 -6.56
C LEU A 96 -1.36 7.98 -6.41
N ASP A 97 -0.76 8.78 -7.28
CA ASP A 97 -0.84 10.23 -7.27
C ASP A 97 -0.68 10.80 -8.70
N LYS A 98 -0.99 12.09 -8.85
CA LYS A 98 -0.94 12.79 -10.15
C LYS A 98 0.47 12.78 -10.75
N GLN A 99 1.50 12.92 -9.92
CA GLN A 99 2.89 12.94 -10.36
C GLN A 99 3.31 11.56 -10.90
N GLY A 100 2.90 10.48 -10.22
CA GLY A 100 3.06 9.10 -10.68
C GLY A 100 2.36 8.86 -12.02
N TYR A 101 1.16 9.40 -12.18
CA TYR A 101 0.42 9.32 -13.45
C TYR A 101 1.16 10.06 -14.57
N SER A 102 1.65 11.28 -14.32
CA SER A 102 2.47 12.02 -15.29
C SER A 102 3.80 11.34 -15.62
N LEU A 103 4.42 10.64 -14.66
CA LEU A 103 5.62 9.83 -14.92
C LEU A 103 5.32 8.68 -15.89
N ALA A 104 4.19 7.99 -15.69
CA ALA A 104 3.74 6.94 -16.58
C ALA A 104 3.43 7.47 -17.99
N GLU A 105 2.66 8.56 -18.10
CA GLU A 105 2.33 9.17 -19.40
C GLU A 105 3.57 9.56 -20.19
N LYS A 106 4.53 10.27 -19.56
CA LYS A 106 5.79 10.65 -20.21
C LYS A 106 6.55 9.46 -20.77
N PHE A 107 6.57 8.34 -20.04
CA PHE A 107 7.23 7.13 -20.50
C PHE A 107 6.53 6.55 -21.75
N PHE A 108 5.20 6.45 -21.73
CA PHE A 108 4.44 5.88 -22.84
C PHE A 108 4.51 6.76 -24.10
N ASP A 109 4.41 8.07 -23.94
CA ASP A 109 4.54 9.05 -25.03
C ASP A 109 5.91 8.94 -25.74
N GLN A 110 7.00 8.80 -24.98
CA GLN A 110 8.35 8.64 -25.52
C GLN A 110 8.53 7.37 -26.37
N LYS A 111 7.67 6.37 -26.19
CA LYS A 111 7.77 5.08 -26.88
C LYS A 111 6.77 4.94 -28.03
N GLY A 112 5.96 5.97 -28.32
CA GLY A 112 4.93 5.92 -29.35
C GLY A 112 3.84 4.87 -29.08
N ILE A 113 3.68 4.49 -27.82
CA ILE A 113 2.66 3.55 -27.36
C ILE A 113 1.64 4.38 -26.61
N LEU A 114 0.40 4.45 -27.10
CA LEU A 114 -0.62 5.14 -26.31
C LEU A 114 -0.87 4.33 -25.02
N PRO A 115 -0.96 4.97 -23.82
CA PRO A 115 -1.26 4.26 -22.58
C PRO A 115 -2.50 3.36 -22.67
N LYS A 116 -3.44 3.71 -23.55
CA LYS A 116 -4.70 2.99 -23.82
C LYS A 116 -4.55 1.71 -24.63
N GLU A 117 -3.41 1.49 -25.28
CA GLU A 117 -3.20 0.37 -26.22
C GLU A 117 -2.56 -0.86 -25.58
N ARG A 118 -1.84 -0.70 -24.45
CA ARG A 118 -1.23 -1.81 -23.70
C ARG A 118 -1.95 -2.18 -22.40
N VAL A 119 -2.67 -1.24 -21.80
CA VAL A 119 -3.56 -1.52 -20.67
C VAL A 119 -4.79 -2.24 -21.21
N TYR A 120 -5.16 -3.38 -20.62
CA TYR A 120 -6.33 -4.15 -21.03
C TYR A 120 -7.55 -3.22 -21.20
N LYS A 121 -8.32 -3.37 -22.29
CA LYS A 121 -9.48 -2.51 -22.60
C LYS A 121 -10.52 -2.44 -21.47
N SER A 122 -10.53 -3.39 -20.53
CA SER A 122 -11.31 -3.40 -19.30
C SER A 122 -10.73 -2.56 -18.14
N VAL A 123 -9.41 -2.32 -18.12
CA VAL A 123 -8.68 -1.51 -17.12
C VAL A 123 -8.45 -0.06 -17.60
N ASN A 124 -8.69 0.22 -18.90
CA ASN A 124 -8.51 1.51 -19.57
C ASN A 124 -9.25 2.74 -19.00
N LYS A 125 -9.99 2.60 -17.89
CA LYS A 125 -10.65 3.70 -17.17
C LYS A 125 -10.05 4.02 -15.82
N LEU A 126 -9.20 3.16 -15.26
CA LEU A 126 -8.62 3.36 -13.94
C LEU A 126 -7.14 3.06 -14.08
N ASN A 127 -6.36 4.12 -14.32
CA ASN A 127 -4.88 4.10 -14.27
C ASN A 127 -4.37 5.02 -13.15
N LEU A 128 -5.28 5.76 -12.52
CA LEU A 128 -5.07 6.63 -11.37
C LEU A 128 -6.10 6.20 -10.33
N VAL A 129 -5.71 6.11 -9.07
CA VAL A 129 -6.68 5.92 -7.98
C VAL A 129 -7.64 7.13 -7.99
N GLU A 130 -8.95 6.90 -7.97
CA GLU A 130 -9.98 7.94 -8.16
C GLU A 130 -9.73 9.18 -7.29
N ASN A 131 -9.28 8.97 -6.05
CA ASN A 131 -8.73 9.99 -5.19
C ASN A 131 -7.21 9.81 -5.08
N PRO A 132 -6.40 10.80 -5.50
CA PRO A 132 -4.96 10.78 -5.28
C PRO A 132 -4.65 10.54 -3.79
N MET A 133 -3.68 9.67 -3.52
CA MET A 133 -3.29 9.36 -2.16
C MET A 133 -2.68 10.59 -1.48
N PRO A 134 -3.05 10.87 -0.22
CA PRO A 134 -2.39 11.93 0.53
C PRO A 134 -0.90 11.62 0.68
N PRO A 135 -0.05 12.68 0.72
CA PRO A 135 1.37 12.50 1.00
C PRO A 135 1.55 11.84 2.37
N TYR A 136 2.66 11.14 2.53
CA TYR A 136 3.04 10.65 3.85
C TYR A 136 3.10 11.83 4.83
N PRO A 137 2.49 11.74 6.02
CA PRO A 137 2.42 12.88 6.93
C PRO A 137 3.81 13.38 7.29
N ASP A 138 3.98 14.71 7.35
CA ASP A 138 5.21 15.31 7.85
C ASP A 138 5.30 15.14 9.38
N GLY A 139 6.47 14.71 9.86
CA GLY A 139 6.79 14.58 11.28
C GLY A 139 8.04 13.75 11.46
N GLN A 140 8.96 14.15 12.34
CA GLN A 140 10.12 13.35 12.73
C GLN A 140 9.67 12.20 13.63
N ILE A 141 8.93 11.25 13.08
CA ILE A 141 8.69 9.99 13.78
C ILE A 141 9.68 8.95 13.30
N THR A 142 10.27 8.30 14.29
CA THR A 142 11.27 7.26 14.12
C THR A 142 10.63 5.89 14.33
N LYS A 143 11.39 4.84 14.01
CA LYS A 143 11.04 3.47 14.43
C LYS A 143 10.76 3.34 15.94
N ASP A 144 11.41 4.14 16.77
CA ASP A 144 11.23 4.10 18.22
C ASP A 144 9.88 4.67 18.64
N PHE A 145 9.40 5.75 17.99
CA PHE A 145 8.05 6.28 18.20
C PHE A 145 7.00 5.18 18.04
N PHE A 146 7.00 4.46 16.90
CA PHE A 146 6.03 3.38 16.68
C PHE A 146 6.20 2.21 17.64
N ARG A 147 7.43 1.93 18.08
CA ARG A 147 7.71 0.90 19.09
C ARG A 147 7.07 1.27 20.43
N GLU A 148 7.21 2.52 20.87
CA GLU A 148 6.59 3.01 22.10
C GLU A 148 5.06 2.91 22.05
N VAL A 149 4.45 3.31 20.93
CA VAL A 149 3.00 3.17 20.75
C VAL A 149 2.58 1.70 20.81
N LYS A 150 3.34 0.81 20.16
CA LYS A 150 3.07 -0.64 20.20
C LYS A 150 3.20 -1.21 21.61
N SER A 151 4.24 -0.84 22.35
CA SER A 151 4.45 -1.27 23.75
C SER A 151 3.30 -0.81 24.65
N ARG A 152 2.85 0.44 24.50
CA ARG A 152 1.69 0.98 25.24
C ARG A 152 0.41 0.20 24.95
N LEU A 153 0.16 -0.16 23.69
CA LEU A 153 -1.00 -0.98 23.32
C LEU A 153 -0.93 -2.40 23.85
N GLN A 154 0.27 -2.99 23.86
CA GLN A 154 0.50 -4.32 24.38
C GLN A 154 0.24 -4.38 25.88
N ALA A 155 0.72 -3.39 26.64
CA ALA A 155 0.44 -3.28 28.07
C ALA A 155 -1.07 -3.24 28.36
N ILE A 156 -1.84 -2.48 27.58
CA ILE A 156 -3.30 -2.42 27.70
C ILE A 156 -3.95 -3.76 27.36
N ASP A 157 -3.52 -4.44 26.29
CA ASP A 157 -4.04 -5.77 25.91
C ASP A 157 -3.73 -6.80 27.01
N ASP A 158 -2.57 -6.69 27.66
CA ASP A 158 -2.14 -7.58 28.75
C ASP A 158 -2.89 -7.34 30.06
N GLU A 159 -3.15 -6.07 30.42
CA GLU A 159 -3.94 -5.69 31.60
C GLU A 159 -5.42 -6.04 31.47
N ASN A 160 -5.96 -6.06 30.25
CA ASN A 160 -7.38 -6.23 29.98
C ASN A 160 -7.71 -7.54 29.24
N LYS A 161 -6.89 -8.59 29.42
CA LYS A 161 -7.04 -9.89 28.74
C LYS A 161 -8.44 -10.49 28.89
N GLU A 162 -9.05 -10.37 30.06
CA GLU A 162 -10.38 -10.91 30.35
C GLU A 162 -11.49 -10.06 29.70
N VAL A 163 -11.38 -8.73 29.79
CA VAL A 163 -12.33 -7.75 29.24
C VAL A 163 -12.35 -7.75 27.70
N LYS A 164 -11.25 -8.16 27.07
CA LYS A 164 -11.10 -8.19 25.60
C LYS A 164 -12.20 -9.00 24.89
N TRP A 165 -12.68 -10.07 25.51
CA TRP A 165 -13.70 -10.94 24.90
C TRP A 165 -15.09 -10.30 24.85
N GLU A 166 -15.36 -9.32 25.73
CA GLU A 166 -16.68 -8.70 25.87
C GLU A 166 -16.87 -7.46 24.97
N VAL A 167 -15.84 -6.61 24.87
CA VAL A 167 -15.91 -5.31 24.16
C VAL A 167 -15.04 -5.24 22.89
N GLY A 168 -14.18 -6.24 22.66
CA GLY A 168 -13.27 -6.27 21.51
C GLY A 168 -12.07 -5.31 21.66
N ARG A 169 -10.97 -5.61 20.95
CA ARG A 169 -9.69 -4.90 21.11
C ARG A 169 -9.74 -3.44 20.67
N GLN A 170 -10.55 -3.11 19.67
CA GLN A 170 -10.65 -1.74 19.15
C GLN A 170 -11.27 -0.80 20.18
N ALA A 171 -12.45 -1.15 20.73
CA ALA A 171 -13.12 -0.35 21.74
C ALA A 171 -12.26 -0.23 23.01
N LEU A 172 -11.54 -1.30 23.37
CA LEU A 172 -10.55 -1.27 24.43
C LEU A 172 -9.47 -0.20 24.18
N TYR A 173 -8.84 -0.20 23.00
CA TYR A 173 -7.81 0.80 22.68
C TYR A 173 -8.35 2.22 22.55
N GLU A 174 -9.56 2.40 22.02
CA GLU A 174 -10.21 3.72 21.97
C GLU A 174 -10.48 4.28 23.36
N LYS A 175 -10.81 3.42 24.33
CA LYS A 175 -11.06 3.79 25.73
C LYS A 175 -9.77 4.07 26.51
N TYR A 176 -8.76 3.20 26.38
CA TYR A 176 -7.58 3.20 27.26
C TYR A 176 -6.30 3.74 26.61
N ALA A 177 -6.24 3.85 25.28
CA ALA A 177 -5.12 4.43 24.54
C ALA A 177 -5.59 5.46 23.50
N PRO A 178 -6.12 6.62 23.96
CA PRO A 178 -6.49 7.69 23.05
C PRO A 178 -5.29 8.07 22.17
N MET A 179 -5.55 8.22 20.88
CA MET A 179 -4.52 8.60 19.91
C MET A 179 -4.07 10.03 20.18
N THR A 180 -2.75 10.23 20.22
CA THR A 180 -2.16 11.58 20.14
C THR A 180 -2.50 12.22 18.79
N GLU A 181 -2.35 13.54 18.68
CA GLU A 181 -2.61 14.23 17.41
C GLU A 181 -1.72 13.69 16.27
N ILE A 182 -0.45 13.40 16.59
CA ILE A 182 0.50 12.82 15.64
C ILE A 182 0.05 11.41 15.24
N GLU A 183 -0.24 10.53 16.20
CA GLU A 183 -0.74 9.16 15.92
C GLU A 183 -1.99 9.18 15.03
N ARG A 184 -2.90 10.12 15.29
CA ARG A 184 -4.13 10.29 14.52
C ARG A 184 -3.84 10.64 13.06
N LYS A 185 -2.85 11.51 12.78
CA LYS A 185 -2.46 11.85 11.39
C LYS A 185 -1.98 10.60 10.63
N TYR A 186 -1.13 9.78 11.24
CA TYR A 186 -0.65 8.53 10.62
C TYR A 186 -1.73 7.47 10.50
N TYR A 187 -2.61 7.36 11.49
CA TYR A 187 -3.77 6.47 11.41
C TYR A 187 -4.71 6.84 10.25
N LEU A 188 -5.00 8.13 10.08
CA LEU A 188 -5.84 8.62 8.98
C LEU A 188 -5.18 8.38 7.62
N TRP A 189 -3.86 8.56 7.51
CA TRP A 189 -3.12 8.23 6.30
C TRP A 189 -3.17 6.73 5.98
N TYR A 190 -2.92 5.87 6.97
CA TYR A 190 -3.04 4.40 6.83
C TYR A 190 -4.45 4.00 6.37
N LYS A 191 -5.48 4.57 6.99
CA LYS A 191 -6.88 4.32 6.63
C LYS A 191 -7.18 4.79 5.20
N SER A 192 -6.66 5.94 4.81
CA SER A 192 -6.80 6.45 3.44
C SER A 192 -6.17 5.51 2.42
N LEU A 193 -4.97 4.97 2.68
CA LEU A 193 -4.36 3.94 1.82
C LEU A 193 -5.26 2.71 1.71
N GLN A 194 -5.74 2.19 2.83
CA GLN A 194 -6.59 1.01 2.86
C GLN A 194 -7.88 1.23 2.05
N ASP A 195 -8.62 2.29 2.36
CA ASP A 195 -9.94 2.56 1.79
C ASP A 195 -9.84 2.80 0.28
N ASN A 196 -8.81 3.52 -0.18
CA ASN A 196 -8.62 3.82 -1.60
C ASN A 196 -8.05 2.62 -2.40
N LEU A 197 -7.32 1.69 -1.77
CA LEU A 197 -6.75 0.51 -2.45
C LEU A 197 -7.64 -0.73 -2.38
N LEU A 198 -8.65 -0.76 -1.51
CA LEU A 198 -9.57 -1.88 -1.39
C LEU A 198 -10.32 -2.20 -2.70
N PRO A 199 -10.83 -1.21 -3.47
CA PRO A 199 -11.45 -1.48 -4.78
C PRO A 199 -10.45 -2.12 -5.76
N TRP A 200 -9.21 -1.62 -5.78
CA TRP A 200 -8.15 -2.15 -6.65
C TRP A 200 -7.75 -3.56 -6.30
N ARG A 201 -7.61 -3.88 -5.02
CA ARG A 201 -7.35 -5.24 -4.57
C ARG A 201 -8.47 -6.19 -5.01
N SER A 202 -9.72 -5.75 -4.96
CA SER A 202 -10.88 -6.54 -5.41
C SER A 202 -10.82 -6.76 -6.92
N MET A 203 -10.55 -5.71 -7.70
CA MET A 203 -10.35 -5.80 -9.14
C MET A 203 -9.19 -6.73 -9.53
N ILE A 204 -8.06 -6.67 -8.82
CA ILE A 204 -6.91 -7.58 -9.02
C ILE A 204 -7.34 -9.04 -8.80
N LYS A 205 -8.12 -9.32 -7.75
CA LYS A 205 -8.66 -10.66 -7.49
C LYS A 205 -9.59 -11.13 -8.61
N GLU A 206 -10.45 -10.26 -9.12
CA GLU A 206 -11.35 -10.57 -10.23
C GLU A 206 -10.59 -10.88 -11.51
N ILE A 207 -9.58 -10.06 -11.85
CA ILE A 207 -8.69 -10.32 -13.00
C ILE A 207 -7.99 -11.67 -12.83
N GLN A 208 -7.43 -11.94 -11.65
CA GLN A 208 -6.77 -13.21 -11.37
C GLN A 208 -7.72 -14.40 -11.54
N SER A 209 -8.94 -14.29 -10.99
CA SER A 209 -9.94 -15.37 -11.03
C SER A 209 -10.45 -15.63 -12.44
N ALA A 210 -10.55 -14.61 -13.28
CA ALA A 210 -10.96 -14.77 -14.68
C ALA A 210 -9.90 -15.49 -15.54
N TRP A 211 -8.65 -15.59 -15.06
CA TRP A 211 -7.51 -16.14 -15.80
C TRP A 211 -7.01 -17.49 -15.23
N SER A 212 -7.55 -17.93 -14.10
CA SER A 212 -7.31 -19.23 -13.46
C SER A 212 -8.32 -20.28 -13.91
#